data_AF-A0A8J2NIM2-F1
#
_entry.id   AF-A0A8J2NIM2-F1
#
_cell.length_a   1.000
_cell.length_b   1.000
_cell.length_c   1.000
_cell.angle_alpha   90.00
_cell.angle_beta   90.00
_cell.angle_gamma   90.00
#
_symmetry.space_group_name_H-M   'P 1'
#
loop_
_entity.id
_entity.type
_entity.pdbx_description
1 polymer ?
#
loop_
_entity_poly.entity_id
_entity_poly.type
_entity_poly.pdbx_seq_one_letter_code
_entity_poly.pdbx_strand_id
1 'polypeptide(L)'
;MKCSVSVRSYHCILSLVFHLIFNATLLEAGTADNDVTVKPGRNPIQIHMNYTATRDLKDFADKVHATLIKWYPRLADELSLSPSTPIKRISITFDPVYERVTYLTGNKIVGGVKYYRTHQDDVGSMIYTLIRYIQDYKNGPDWLAQGIADYLRFYIFEPHHLLDIPSPKDKYTDGYRVTAYFLNYLVNKFNMTQDIVYWLNKHCREGTYSSTIWVTFLDETVDELWADMMTSLAPIIDIDYSAAPDLKSLARNINSTLSSFYPIVVNALKTANFVPRKYFKIIFDGKYDGVVHWNGNQIVGGVPYYRTHQDDIGSMVYMMIRLIQDYKNGPRWLTQGIADYWRFYHYEDSRIPKPSIPGRHSKYTDGSQAAAYLLHYLERKYGKKFLDKLNQACREGNYSDEIWPKLFGGKTINNLWNEMMKYESDIHIGNNRFTYRRHITRHQQRTSFKIDYF
;
A
#
# COMPACT_ATOMS: atom_id res chain seq x y z
N MET A 1 13.89 -50.84 37.56
CA MET A 1 14.15 -51.07 39.02
C MET A 1 15.59 -50.64 39.34
N LYS A 2 15.89 -50.47 40.63
CA LYS A 2 17.19 -50.38 41.36
C LYS A 2 18.49 -50.74 40.57
N CYS A 3 19.67 -50.14 40.82
CA CYS A 3 20.10 -49.27 41.94
C CYS A 3 21.35 -48.39 41.65
N SER A 4 21.81 -47.65 42.69
CA SER A 4 23.03 -46.83 42.85
C SER A 4 24.38 -47.58 42.66
N VAL A 5 25.57 -46.95 42.56
CA VAL A 5 26.40 -46.17 43.55
C VAL A 5 27.43 -45.33 42.72
N SER A 6 27.75 -44.03 42.91
CA SER A 6 28.08 -43.12 44.05
C SER A 6 29.60 -43.04 44.40
N VAL A 7 30.04 -41.99 45.15
CA VAL A 7 31.44 -41.51 45.43
C VAL A 7 32.04 -40.63 44.30
N ARG A 8 32.77 -39.50 44.48
CA ARG A 8 33.03 -38.48 45.57
C ARG A 8 33.59 -37.16 44.91
N SER A 9 34.13 -36.13 45.60
CA SER A 9 33.48 -35.08 46.43
C SER A 9 34.48 -34.01 46.99
N TYR A 10 34.43 -32.75 46.51
CA TYR A 10 35.02 -31.52 47.12
C TYR A 10 34.02 -30.36 46.87
N HIS A 11 33.49 -29.51 47.78
CA HIS A 11 33.93 -28.80 49.01
C HIS A 11 34.95 -27.67 48.74
N CYS A 12 34.83 -26.41 49.23
CA CYS A 12 33.98 -25.77 50.27
C CYS A 12 33.35 -24.43 49.77
N ILE A 13 32.13 -24.01 50.14
CA ILE A 13 31.61 -23.37 51.39
C ILE A 13 32.14 -21.93 51.66
N LEU A 14 31.24 -20.92 51.59
CA LEU A 14 30.85 -20.08 52.74
C LEU A 14 29.50 -19.38 52.51
N SER A 15 28.76 -19.10 53.59
CA SER A 15 27.45 -18.42 53.58
C SER A 15 27.50 -17.14 54.41
N LEU A 16 26.59 -16.18 54.16
CA LEU A 16 25.97 -15.36 55.21
C LEU A 16 24.68 -14.67 54.74
N VAL A 17 23.77 -14.47 55.69
CA VAL A 17 22.44 -13.84 55.55
C VAL A 17 22.40 -12.65 56.51
N PHE A 18 21.72 -11.55 56.17
CA PHE A 18 21.03 -10.72 57.17
C PHE A 18 19.87 -9.88 56.58
N HIS A 19 19.23 -9.08 57.43
CA HIS A 19 17.81 -8.70 57.35
C HIS A 19 17.48 -7.39 56.61
N LEU A 20 16.18 -7.22 56.32
CA LEU A 20 15.55 -5.93 56.07
C LEU A 20 15.76 -4.97 57.26
N ILE A 21 15.91 -3.68 56.97
CA ILE A 21 15.49 -2.60 57.85
C ILE A 21 14.57 -1.67 57.07
N PHE A 22 13.39 -1.41 57.62
CA PHE A 22 12.42 -0.47 57.08
C PHE A 22 12.69 0.89 57.72
N ASN A 23 12.97 1.93 56.94
CA ASN A 23 13.12 3.30 57.43
C ASN A 23 12.22 4.24 56.63
N ALA A 24 11.10 4.63 57.25
CA ALA A 24 10.32 5.76 56.80
C ALA A 24 10.93 7.04 57.40
N THR A 25 11.02 8.11 56.61
CA THR A 25 11.37 9.46 57.09
C THR A 25 10.38 10.44 56.46
N LEU A 26 9.89 11.40 57.24
CA LEU A 26 8.79 12.28 56.82
C LEU A 26 9.24 13.33 55.79
N LEU A 27 8.24 13.93 55.12
CA LEU A 27 8.42 15.17 54.37
C LEU A 27 8.87 16.30 55.31
N GLU A 28 9.84 17.08 54.86
CA GLU A 28 9.85 18.53 55.10
C GLU A 28 9.65 19.25 53.76
N ALA A 29 8.98 20.42 53.80
CA ALA A 29 8.60 21.14 52.59
C ALA A 29 9.72 22.10 52.15
N GLY A 30 10.37 21.78 51.03
CA GLY A 30 11.36 22.64 50.38
C GLY A 30 11.17 22.71 48.86
N THR A 31 11.24 23.92 48.30
CA THR A 31 11.21 24.13 46.84
C THR A 31 12.56 23.79 46.22
N ALA A 32 12.62 22.75 45.38
CA ALA A 32 13.85 22.31 44.72
C ALA A 32 13.62 21.88 43.26
N ASP A 33 14.66 21.98 42.44
CA ASP A 33 14.67 21.52 41.05
C ASP A 33 14.60 19.99 40.96
N ASN A 34 13.69 19.46 40.14
CA ASN A 34 13.57 18.02 39.88
C ASN A 34 14.46 17.59 38.70
N ASP A 35 15.77 17.87 38.75
CA ASP A 35 16.73 17.45 37.71
C ASP A 35 17.10 15.95 37.84
N VAL A 36 16.15 15.08 37.47
CA VAL A 36 16.25 13.62 37.61
C VAL A 36 17.28 13.05 36.64
N THR A 37 18.54 12.99 37.10
CA THR A 37 19.64 12.40 36.34
C THR A 37 19.54 10.87 36.30
N VAL A 38 19.11 10.33 35.16
CA VAL A 38 19.01 8.88 34.91
C VAL A 38 20.41 8.27 34.68
N LYS A 39 20.58 6.99 35.07
CA LYS A 39 21.81 6.20 34.84
C LYS A 39 22.24 6.22 33.37
N PRO A 40 23.55 6.11 33.05
CA PRO A 40 24.08 6.35 31.71
C PRO A 40 23.69 5.26 30.69
N GLY A 41 22.51 5.40 30.09
CA GLY A 41 22.24 4.94 28.74
C GLY A 41 22.97 5.82 27.71
N ARG A 42 23.05 5.35 26.46
CA ARG A 42 23.56 6.16 25.34
C ARG A 42 22.67 7.39 25.16
N ASN A 43 23.28 8.57 25.00
CA ASN A 43 22.61 9.87 24.85
C ASN A 43 21.61 10.18 25.99
N PRO A 44 22.06 10.66 27.17
CA PRO A 44 21.18 11.23 28.17
C PRO A 44 20.65 12.62 27.75
N ILE A 45 19.35 12.85 27.93
CA ILE A 45 18.69 14.17 27.83
C ILE A 45 18.31 14.65 29.23
N GLN A 46 18.40 15.96 29.47
CA GLN A 46 17.83 16.60 30.68
C GLN A 46 16.61 17.44 30.27
N ILE A 47 15.50 17.29 30.98
CA ILE A 47 14.19 17.89 30.63
C ILE A 47 13.63 18.67 31.83
N HIS A 48 13.82 19.98 31.86
CA HIS A 48 13.25 20.84 32.91
C HIS A 48 11.78 21.20 32.58
N MET A 49 10.84 20.60 33.31
CA MET A 49 9.40 20.86 33.18
C MET A 49 8.98 22.07 34.00
N ASN A 50 8.40 23.09 33.36
CA ASN A 50 7.78 24.22 34.05
C ASN A 50 6.29 24.34 33.70
N TYR A 51 5.45 23.93 34.65
CA TYR A 51 3.99 23.99 34.61
C TYR A 51 3.43 24.89 35.72
N THR A 52 4.22 25.83 36.27
CA THR A 52 3.85 26.61 37.46
C THR A 52 2.60 27.48 37.24
N ALA A 53 2.37 27.97 36.01
CA ALA A 53 1.18 28.71 35.61
C ALA A 53 -0.05 27.83 35.28
N THR A 54 0.11 26.50 35.28
CA THR A 54 -0.80 25.54 34.64
C THR A 54 -0.94 24.27 35.49
N ARG A 55 -1.18 24.43 36.80
CA ARG A 55 -1.19 23.33 37.78
C ARG A 55 -2.19 22.22 37.46
N ASP A 56 -3.26 22.54 36.74
CA ASP A 56 -4.27 21.61 36.23
C ASP A 56 -3.75 20.64 35.15
N LEU A 57 -2.60 20.92 34.54
CA LEU A 57 -1.91 20.03 33.59
C LEU A 57 -0.72 19.29 34.22
N LYS A 58 -0.56 19.29 35.56
CA LYS A 58 0.59 18.65 36.23
C LYS A 58 0.74 17.18 35.83
N ASP A 59 -0.31 16.37 35.95
CA ASP A 59 -0.20 14.93 35.74
C ASP A 59 0.04 14.58 34.26
N PHE A 60 -0.44 15.43 33.33
CA PHE A 60 -0.04 15.39 31.93
C PHE A 60 1.44 15.76 31.74
N ALA A 61 1.94 16.80 32.42
CA ALA A 61 3.34 17.20 32.36
C ALA A 61 4.28 16.09 32.86
N ASP A 62 3.94 15.44 33.97
CA ASP A 62 4.70 14.31 34.51
C ASP A 62 4.65 13.08 33.58
N LYS A 63 3.49 12.79 32.97
CA LYS A 63 3.32 11.75 31.93
C LYS A 63 4.17 12.05 30.69
N VAL A 64 4.20 13.29 30.22
CA VAL A 64 5.06 13.76 29.11
C VAL A 64 6.53 13.56 29.49
N HIS A 65 6.96 14.07 30.64
CA HIS A 65 8.34 13.94 31.12
C HIS A 65 8.83 12.49 31.14
N ALA A 66 8.08 11.60 31.80
CA ALA A 66 8.41 10.18 31.87
C ALA A 66 8.46 9.51 30.48
N THR A 67 7.57 9.90 29.56
CA THR A 67 7.52 9.35 28.21
C THR A 67 8.70 9.83 27.36
N LEU A 68 9.03 11.12 27.40
CA LEU A 68 10.15 11.69 26.63
C LEU A 68 11.50 11.15 27.12
N ILE A 69 11.73 11.07 28.44
CA ILE A 69 12.92 10.44 29.03
C ILE A 69 13.06 8.97 28.58
N LYS A 70 11.96 8.21 28.58
CA LYS A 70 11.94 6.80 28.16
C LYS A 70 12.25 6.61 26.68
N TRP A 71 11.71 7.46 25.80
CA TRP A 71 11.80 7.28 24.35
C TRP A 71 12.99 7.99 23.69
N TYR A 72 13.59 9.00 24.33
CA TYR A 72 14.71 9.75 23.75
C TYR A 72 15.87 8.87 23.27
N PRO A 73 16.37 7.85 24.03
CA PRO A 73 17.48 7.02 23.55
C PRO A 73 17.13 6.25 22.27
N ARG A 74 15.91 5.70 22.17
CA ARG A 74 15.45 5.03 20.96
C ARG A 74 15.33 6.03 19.80
N LEU A 75 14.63 7.15 19.99
CA LEU A 75 14.47 8.16 18.94
C LEU A 75 15.83 8.72 18.47
N ALA A 76 16.80 8.82 19.37
CA ALA A 76 18.18 9.18 19.06
C ALA A 76 18.91 8.09 18.25
N ASP A 77 18.70 6.79 18.54
CA ASP A 77 19.27 5.67 17.77
C ASP A 77 18.62 5.52 16.37
N GLU A 78 17.29 5.66 16.26
CA GLU A 78 16.55 5.65 14.97
C GLU A 78 16.99 6.82 14.07
N LEU A 79 17.32 7.98 14.68
CA LEU A 79 17.93 9.14 14.00
C LEU A 79 19.48 9.11 14.01
N SER A 80 20.06 8.01 14.50
CA SER A 80 21.49 7.68 14.55
C SER A 80 22.42 8.77 15.09
N LEU A 81 22.06 9.34 16.23
CA LEU A 81 22.95 10.17 17.04
C LEU A 81 24.06 9.33 17.69
N SER A 82 25.31 9.66 17.39
CA SER A 82 26.47 9.08 18.08
C SER A 82 26.34 9.25 19.60
N PRO A 83 26.69 8.23 20.43
CA PRO A 83 26.74 8.34 21.89
C PRO A 83 27.68 9.42 22.44
N SER A 84 28.48 10.05 21.58
CA SER A 84 29.32 11.22 21.90
C SER A 84 28.62 12.58 21.69
N THR A 85 27.33 12.58 21.33
CA THR A 85 26.54 13.82 21.17
C THR A 85 26.45 14.53 22.53
N PRO A 86 26.74 15.85 22.63
CA PRO A 86 26.65 16.58 23.90
C PRO A 86 25.27 16.48 24.56
N ILE A 87 25.25 16.49 25.90
CA ILE A 87 24.02 16.41 26.70
C ILE A 87 23.07 17.54 26.29
N LYS A 88 22.00 17.19 25.58
CA LYS A 88 20.95 18.13 25.20
C LYS A 88 20.10 18.42 26.45
N ARG A 89 20.09 19.69 26.86
CA ARG A 89 19.15 20.23 27.87
C ARG A 89 17.97 20.85 27.15
N ILE A 90 16.75 20.50 27.54
CA ILE A 90 15.53 21.21 27.10
C ILE A 90 14.70 21.70 28.29
N SER A 91 13.97 22.77 28.06
CA SER A 91 12.84 23.15 28.93
C SER A 91 11.53 22.90 28.20
N ILE A 92 10.52 22.41 28.92
CA ILE A 92 9.15 22.25 28.41
C ILE A 92 8.22 23.12 29.25
N THR A 93 7.48 24.01 28.60
CA THR A 93 6.55 24.93 29.29
C THR A 93 5.16 24.90 28.69
N PHE A 94 4.13 24.97 29.52
CA PHE A 94 2.75 25.13 29.07
C PHE A 94 2.34 26.60 29.05
N ASP A 95 1.86 27.06 27.90
CA ASP A 95 1.59 28.47 27.59
C ASP A 95 0.06 28.71 27.48
N PRO A 96 -0.53 29.61 28.30
CA PRO A 96 -1.95 29.88 28.28
C PRO A 96 -2.42 30.78 27.12
N VAL A 97 -1.52 31.49 26.43
CA VAL A 97 -1.85 32.34 25.27
C VAL A 97 -1.51 31.70 23.93
N TYR A 98 -0.72 30.62 23.91
CA TYR A 98 -0.48 29.84 22.69
C TYR A 98 -1.68 28.97 22.29
N GLU A 99 -2.27 29.25 21.13
CA GLU A 99 -3.52 28.62 20.68
C GLU A 99 -3.37 27.29 19.93
N ARG A 100 -2.15 26.90 19.54
CA ARG A 100 -1.89 25.65 18.80
C ARG A 100 -1.35 24.55 19.73
N VAL A 101 -1.09 23.37 19.18
CA VAL A 101 -0.62 22.18 19.92
C VAL A 101 0.75 22.42 20.57
N THR A 102 1.83 22.52 19.78
CA THR A 102 3.19 22.79 20.26
C THR A 102 3.95 23.76 19.34
N TYR A 103 5.10 24.24 19.82
CA TYR A 103 6.22 24.68 18.97
C TYR A 103 7.57 24.41 19.67
N LEU A 104 8.65 24.55 18.90
CA LEU A 104 10.04 24.52 19.35
C LEU A 104 10.67 25.90 19.14
N THR A 105 11.42 26.42 20.11
CA THR A 105 12.24 27.62 19.96
C THR A 105 13.57 27.44 20.70
N GLY A 106 14.67 27.29 19.95
CA GLY A 106 15.97 26.88 20.51
C GLY A 106 15.83 25.59 21.32
N ASN A 107 16.24 25.63 22.59
CA ASN A 107 16.15 24.50 23.53
C ASN A 107 14.83 24.46 24.33
N LYS A 108 13.79 25.18 23.88
CA LYS A 108 12.49 25.26 24.58
C LYS A 108 11.36 24.66 23.74
N ILE A 109 10.70 23.63 24.27
CA ILE A 109 9.41 23.14 23.78
C ILE A 109 8.31 23.90 24.51
N VAL A 110 7.28 24.33 23.77
CA VAL A 110 6.13 25.03 24.33
C VAL A 110 4.85 24.33 23.88
N GLY A 111 3.95 24.02 24.80
CA GLY A 111 2.64 23.41 24.55
C GLY A 111 1.48 24.34 24.88
N GLY A 112 0.45 24.38 24.05
CA GLY A 112 -0.73 25.24 24.25
C GLY A 112 -1.69 24.67 25.30
N VAL A 113 -1.91 25.40 26.40
CA VAL A 113 -2.79 24.95 27.50
C VAL A 113 -4.22 24.70 27.03
N LYS A 114 -4.71 25.56 26.12
CA LYS A 114 -6.05 25.46 25.51
C LYS A 114 -6.28 24.14 24.77
N TYR A 115 -5.22 23.57 24.19
CA TYR A 115 -5.25 22.25 23.54
C TYR A 115 -5.16 21.11 24.57
N TYR A 116 -4.14 21.14 25.43
CA TYR A 116 -3.87 20.02 26.34
C TYR A 116 -4.90 19.87 27.47
N ARG A 117 -5.69 20.90 27.79
CA ARG A 117 -6.86 20.75 28.68
C ARG A 117 -7.91 19.75 28.18
N THR A 118 -7.97 19.49 26.88
CA THR A 118 -8.92 18.55 26.25
C THR A 118 -8.26 17.35 25.55
N HIS A 119 -6.92 17.30 25.49
CA HIS A 119 -6.15 16.28 24.75
C HIS A 119 -4.96 15.75 25.57
N GLN A 120 -5.18 15.33 26.82
CA GLN A 120 -4.12 14.77 27.70
C GLN A 120 -3.67 13.34 27.32
N ASP A 121 -4.36 12.74 26.37
CA ASP A 121 -3.98 11.51 25.67
C ASP A 121 -2.84 11.74 24.67
N ASP A 122 -2.84 12.86 23.93
CA ASP A 122 -1.86 13.22 22.91
C ASP A 122 -0.48 13.62 23.47
N VAL A 123 0.23 12.65 24.05
CA VAL A 123 1.68 12.75 24.32
C VAL A 123 2.47 12.63 23.00
N GLY A 124 1.86 12.11 21.93
CA GLY A 124 2.49 11.96 20.61
C GLY A 124 2.93 13.30 19.99
N SER A 125 2.25 14.41 20.26
CA SER A 125 2.69 15.75 19.80
C SER A 125 3.93 16.27 20.53
N MET A 126 4.11 15.90 21.80
CA MET A 126 5.36 16.17 22.53
C MET A 126 6.50 15.29 22.01
N ILE A 127 6.23 14.03 21.64
CA ILE A 127 7.19 13.16 20.94
C ILE A 127 7.59 13.74 19.58
N TYR A 128 6.63 14.16 18.75
CA TYR A 128 6.89 14.86 17.48
C TYR A 128 7.82 16.07 17.69
N THR A 129 7.53 16.90 18.70
CA THR A 129 8.30 18.13 18.95
C THR A 129 9.70 17.82 19.48
N LEU A 130 9.85 16.77 20.30
CA LEU A 130 11.16 16.22 20.67
C LEU A 130 11.93 15.72 19.44
N ILE A 131 11.27 15.07 18.48
CA ILE A 131 11.91 14.62 17.24
C ILE A 131 12.37 15.81 16.40
N ARG A 132 11.56 16.86 16.22
CA ARG A 132 12.00 18.09 15.52
C ARG A 132 13.23 18.73 16.20
N TYR A 133 13.36 18.61 17.52
CA TYR A 133 14.54 19.07 18.29
C TYR A 133 15.76 18.12 18.22
N ILE A 134 15.55 16.81 18.13
CA ILE A 134 16.63 15.85 17.84
C ILE A 134 17.19 16.12 16.44
N GLN A 135 16.29 16.29 15.46
CA GLN A 135 16.59 16.44 14.04
C GLN A 135 17.62 17.53 13.75
N ASP A 136 17.43 18.77 14.22
CA ASP A 136 18.50 19.79 14.22
C ASP A 136 19.13 20.00 12.81
N TYR A 137 18.28 20.08 11.78
CA TYR A 137 18.70 20.05 10.37
C TYR A 137 19.32 21.37 9.92
N LYS A 138 20.46 21.28 9.24
CA LYS A 138 21.16 22.42 8.62
C LYS A 138 20.64 22.74 7.22
N ASN A 139 20.15 21.72 6.49
CA ASN A 139 19.46 21.89 5.22
C ASN A 139 18.40 20.79 5.00
N GLY A 140 17.78 20.79 3.82
CA GLY A 140 16.66 19.91 3.48
C GLY A 140 15.30 20.63 3.58
N PRO A 141 14.26 20.14 2.87
CA PRO A 141 12.97 20.80 2.83
C PRO A 141 12.12 20.51 4.08
N ASP A 142 11.34 21.49 4.55
CA ASP A 142 10.60 21.35 5.81
C ASP A 142 9.53 20.24 5.76
N TRP A 143 8.92 19.97 4.60
CA TRP A 143 7.98 18.85 4.45
C TRP A 143 8.61 17.50 4.82
N LEU A 144 9.87 17.28 4.47
CA LEU A 144 10.62 16.08 4.80
C LEU A 144 10.97 16.04 6.29
N ALA A 145 11.34 17.18 6.86
CA ALA A 145 11.67 17.29 8.28
C ALA A 145 10.44 17.03 9.18
N GLN A 146 9.29 17.62 8.83
CA GLN A 146 8.00 17.29 9.45
C GLN A 146 7.62 15.82 9.23
N GLY A 147 7.80 15.30 8.00
CA GLY A 147 7.42 13.94 7.63
C GLY A 147 8.21 12.85 8.33
N ILE A 148 9.52 13.02 8.53
CA ILE A 148 10.34 12.11 9.33
C ILE A 148 9.90 12.14 10.80
N ALA A 149 9.47 13.29 11.31
CA ALA A 149 8.98 13.41 12.69
C ALA A 149 7.62 12.73 12.88
N ASP A 150 6.69 12.86 11.93
CA ASP A 150 5.43 12.11 11.97
C ASP A 150 5.62 10.62 11.63
N TYR A 151 6.62 10.24 10.82
CA TYR A 151 6.94 8.83 10.58
C TYR A 151 7.38 8.13 11.88
N LEU A 152 8.35 8.71 12.59
CA LEU A 152 8.80 8.17 13.88
C LEU A 152 7.72 8.27 14.97
N ARG A 153 6.81 9.25 14.89
CA ARG A 153 5.60 9.28 15.72
C ARG A 153 4.69 8.09 15.40
N PHE A 154 4.07 8.07 14.23
CA PHE A 154 2.94 7.18 13.93
C PHE A 154 3.31 5.73 13.58
N TYR A 155 4.54 5.44 13.16
CA TYR A 155 4.96 4.06 12.84
C TYR A 155 5.93 3.45 13.86
N ILE A 156 6.60 4.27 14.70
CA ILE A 156 7.63 3.79 15.65
C ILE A 156 7.24 4.00 17.12
N PHE A 157 6.63 5.14 17.47
CA PHE A 157 6.13 5.44 18.82
C PHE A 157 4.71 4.93 19.08
N GLU A 158 3.76 5.23 18.18
CA GLU A 158 2.34 4.86 18.31
C GLU A 158 1.77 4.09 17.11
N PRO A 159 2.34 2.91 16.73
CA PRO A 159 1.97 2.13 15.53
C PRO A 159 0.52 1.61 15.46
N HIS A 160 -0.29 1.87 16.48
CA HIS A 160 -1.74 1.58 16.48
C HIS A 160 -2.59 2.77 15.98
N HIS A 161 -2.01 3.97 15.92
CA HIS A 161 -2.65 5.16 15.32
C HIS A 161 -2.35 5.21 13.82
N LEU A 162 -3.12 4.41 13.07
CA LEU A 162 -3.04 4.36 11.61
C LEU A 162 -3.31 5.75 10.99
N LEU A 163 -2.47 6.12 10.02
CA LEU A 163 -2.64 7.35 9.25
C LEU A 163 -3.66 7.20 8.12
N ASP A 164 -4.34 8.31 7.82
CA ASP A 164 -5.20 8.45 6.66
C ASP A 164 -4.42 8.15 5.36
N ILE A 165 -5.04 7.44 4.43
CA ILE A 165 -4.43 7.09 3.14
C ILE A 165 -4.42 8.35 2.24
N PRO A 166 -3.27 8.77 1.68
CA PRO A 166 -3.18 9.94 0.82
C PRO A 166 -4.12 9.90 -0.39
N SER A 167 -4.75 11.04 -0.69
CA SER A 167 -5.68 11.22 -1.80
C SER A 167 -4.99 11.82 -3.05
N PRO A 168 -5.62 11.78 -4.24
CA PRO A 168 -5.07 12.37 -5.47
C PRO A 168 -4.91 13.89 -5.46
N LYS A 169 -5.33 14.59 -4.41
CA LYS A 169 -5.14 16.03 -4.24
C LYS A 169 -3.87 16.37 -3.45
N ASP A 170 -3.43 15.43 -2.63
CA ASP A 170 -2.32 15.59 -1.70
C ASP A 170 -0.99 15.33 -2.40
N LYS A 171 0.10 15.76 -1.78
CA LYS A 171 1.47 15.63 -2.26
C LYS A 171 2.39 15.22 -1.12
N TYR A 172 3.50 14.55 -1.44
CA TYR A 172 4.58 14.33 -0.46
C TYR A 172 5.12 15.64 0.15
N THR A 173 4.94 16.78 -0.54
CA THR A 173 5.34 18.11 -0.08
C THR A 173 4.41 18.75 0.95
N ASP A 174 3.23 18.18 1.21
CA ASP A 174 2.23 18.78 2.11
C ASP A 174 2.57 18.55 3.60
N GLY A 175 3.62 17.76 3.86
CA GLY A 175 4.22 17.59 5.18
C GLY A 175 3.53 16.56 6.07
N TYR A 176 3.89 16.58 7.35
CA TYR A 176 3.26 15.82 8.43
C TYR A 176 2.91 14.37 8.04
N ARG A 177 1.67 13.96 8.29
CA ARG A 177 1.10 12.63 8.05
C ARG A 177 1.20 12.16 6.60
N VAL A 178 1.06 13.06 5.61
CA VAL A 178 1.08 12.70 4.18
C VAL A 178 2.49 12.23 3.78
N THR A 179 3.51 13.01 4.18
CA THR A 179 4.91 12.60 4.01
C THR A 179 5.25 11.36 4.84
N ALA A 180 4.75 11.26 6.08
CA ALA A 180 5.01 10.11 6.95
C ALA A 180 4.48 8.79 6.38
N TYR A 181 3.27 8.81 5.79
CA TYR A 181 2.70 7.65 5.08
C TYR A 181 3.60 7.24 3.90
N PHE A 182 4.06 8.21 3.12
CA PHE A 182 4.95 7.97 1.98
C PHE A 182 6.31 7.40 2.40
N LEU A 183 6.94 7.94 3.45
CA LEU A 183 8.17 7.36 4.01
C LEU A 183 7.93 5.92 4.43
N ASN A 184 6.87 5.63 5.19
CA ASN A 184 6.52 4.26 5.57
C ASN A 184 6.28 3.34 4.36
N TYR A 185 5.64 3.81 3.29
CA TYR A 185 5.50 3.04 2.05
C TYR A 185 6.86 2.66 1.47
N LEU A 186 7.83 3.58 1.41
CA LEU A 186 9.17 3.30 0.88
C LEU A 186 9.91 2.25 1.72
N VAL A 187 9.90 2.40 3.04
CA VAL A 187 10.48 1.44 4.00
C VAL A 187 9.96 0.01 3.72
N ASN A 188 8.65 -0.12 3.53
CA ASN A 188 8.00 -1.41 3.26
C ASN A 188 8.21 -1.91 1.80
N LYS A 189 8.20 -1.02 0.78
CA LYS A 189 8.43 -1.39 -0.64
C LYS A 189 9.81 -1.99 -0.85
N PHE A 190 10.84 -1.37 -0.27
CA PHE A 190 12.23 -1.73 -0.50
C PHE A 190 12.81 -2.68 0.57
N ASN A 191 12.06 -2.96 1.66
CA ASN A 191 12.46 -3.88 2.74
C ASN A 191 13.83 -3.54 3.35
N MET A 192 14.16 -2.24 3.43
CA MET A 192 15.44 -1.74 3.91
C MET A 192 15.40 -1.49 5.41
N THR A 193 15.76 -2.48 6.23
CA THR A 193 15.72 -2.36 7.70
C THR A 193 16.70 -1.35 8.31
N GLN A 194 17.51 -0.66 7.49
CA GLN A 194 18.31 0.51 7.87
C GLN A 194 18.71 1.33 6.62
N ASP A 195 18.23 2.55 6.45
CA ASP A 195 16.91 2.79 5.85
C ASP A 195 16.99 4.08 4.99
N ILE A 196 16.07 4.32 4.05
CA ILE A 196 16.01 5.59 3.31
C ILE A 196 15.80 6.77 4.28
N VAL A 197 15.00 6.57 5.34
CA VAL A 197 14.78 7.56 6.41
C VAL A 197 16.09 7.94 7.11
N TYR A 198 16.99 6.99 7.35
CA TYR A 198 18.33 7.26 7.93
C TYR A 198 19.16 8.17 7.03
N TRP A 199 19.24 7.89 5.72
CA TRP A 199 20.04 8.68 4.79
C TRP A 199 19.47 10.08 4.59
N LEU A 200 18.15 10.20 4.45
CA LEU A 200 17.45 11.49 4.39
C LEU A 200 17.74 12.34 5.64
N ASN A 201 17.59 11.76 6.84
CA ASN A 201 17.92 12.40 8.11
C ASN A 201 19.40 12.82 8.18
N LYS A 202 20.33 11.92 7.88
CA LYS A 202 21.77 12.17 7.94
C LYS A 202 22.16 13.35 7.06
N HIS A 203 21.74 13.35 5.79
CA HIS A 203 22.12 14.41 4.86
C HIS A 203 21.53 15.78 5.26
N CYS A 204 20.30 15.83 5.78
CA CYS A 204 19.71 17.07 6.31
C CYS A 204 20.46 17.59 7.57
N ARG A 205 20.92 16.69 8.45
CA ARG A 205 21.76 17.01 9.62
C ARG A 205 23.15 17.52 9.25
N GLU A 206 23.78 16.88 8.27
CA GLU A 206 25.15 17.22 7.88
C GLU A 206 25.21 18.54 7.11
N GLY A 207 24.12 18.92 6.43
CA GLY A 207 24.04 20.08 5.53
C GLY A 207 24.26 19.71 4.06
N THR A 208 24.10 18.43 3.73
CA THR A 208 24.49 17.78 2.46
C THR A 208 23.28 17.19 1.73
N TYR A 209 22.05 17.55 2.11
CA TYR A 209 20.85 17.14 1.38
C TYR A 209 20.79 17.74 -0.03
N SER A 210 20.40 16.91 -0.99
CA SER A 210 20.13 17.23 -2.39
C SER A 210 18.99 16.33 -2.87
N SER A 211 18.16 16.79 -3.82
CA SER A 211 17.12 15.96 -4.45
C SER A 211 17.69 14.75 -5.21
N THR A 212 18.98 14.75 -5.54
CA THR A 212 19.66 13.59 -6.12
C THR A 212 19.74 12.38 -5.18
N ILE A 213 19.50 12.56 -3.88
CA ILE A 213 19.54 11.47 -2.89
C ILE A 213 18.53 10.35 -3.19
N TRP A 214 17.35 10.69 -3.70
CA TRP A 214 16.30 9.71 -4.02
C TRP A 214 16.76 8.75 -5.12
N VAL A 215 17.25 9.29 -6.23
CA VAL A 215 17.82 8.51 -7.35
C VAL A 215 19.07 7.74 -6.91
N THR A 216 19.90 8.31 -6.01
CA THR A 216 21.14 7.68 -5.55
C THR A 216 20.90 6.42 -4.70
N PHE A 217 19.77 6.34 -3.99
CA PHE A 217 19.47 5.21 -3.10
C PHE A 217 18.33 4.29 -3.58
N LEU A 218 17.48 4.76 -4.49
CA LEU A 218 16.26 4.05 -4.92
C LEU A 218 16.08 3.97 -6.45
N ASP A 219 17.04 4.46 -7.25
CA ASP A 219 17.03 4.55 -8.73
C ASP A 219 15.84 5.34 -9.36
N GLU A 220 14.88 5.80 -8.57
CA GLU A 220 13.69 6.57 -8.96
C GLU A 220 13.74 8.00 -8.36
N THR A 221 13.16 9.01 -9.03
CA THR A 221 12.98 10.36 -8.44
C THR A 221 11.88 10.36 -7.37
N VAL A 222 11.86 11.38 -6.50
CA VAL A 222 10.81 11.52 -5.46
C VAL A 222 9.40 11.62 -6.07
N ASP A 223 9.25 12.23 -7.25
CA ASP A 223 7.97 12.33 -7.96
C ASP A 223 7.53 10.97 -8.54
N GLU A 224 8.47 10.17 -9.07
CA GLU A 224 8.22 8.81 -9.55
C GLU A 224 7.88 7.85 -8.39
N LEU A 225 8.63 7.93 -7.29
CA LEU A 225 8.38 7.17 -6.07
C LEU A 225 7.00 7.48 -5.47
N TRP A 226 6.61 8.76 -5.43
CA TRP A 226 5.27 9.17 -5.02
C TRP A 226 4.21 8.69 -6.02
N ALA A 227 4.47 8.79 -7.32
CA ALA A 227 3.55 8.29 -8.35
C ALA A 227 3.37 6.76 -8.28
N ASP A 228 4.40 5.98 -7.92
CA ASP A 228 4.31 4.53 -7.75
C ASP A 228 3.60 4.15 -6.43
N MET A 229 3.84 4.88 -5.33
CA MET A 229 3.00 4.79 -4.13
C MET A 229 1.54 5.02 -4.48
N MET A 230 1.24 6.19 -5.05
CA MET A 230 -0.13 6.55 -5.42
C MET A 230 -0.70 5.55 -6.41
N THR A 231 0.08 5.00 -7.35
CA THR A 231 -0.33 3.89 -8.23
C THR A 231 -0.78 2.67 -7.43
N SER A 232 0.03 2.23 -6.45
CA SER A 232 -0.21 1.02 -5.65
C SER A 232 -1.40 1.07 -4.68
N LEU A 233 -1.87 2.25 -4.28
CA LEU A 233 -2.95 2.39 -3.30
C LEU A 233 -4.32 1.88 -3.82
N ALA A 234 -5.13 1.33 -2.92
CA ALA A 234 -6.53 1.01 -3.21
C ALA A 234 -7.36 2.30 -3.44
N PRO A 235 -8.43 2.25 -4.24
CA PRO A 235 -9.36 3.36 -4.42
C PRO A 235 -10.34 3.48 -3.24
N ILE A 236 -10.82 4.69 -2.99
CA ILE A 236 -12.01 4.95 -2.19
C ILE A 236 -13.23 4.75 -3.10
N ILE A 237 -14.01 3.70 -2.84
CA ILE A 237 -15.20 3.35 -3.62
C ILE A 237 -16.45 3.66 -2.78
N ASP A 238 -17.20 4.66 -3.23
CA ASP A 238 -18.42 5.14 -2.57
C ASP A 238 -19.64 4.49 -3.23
N ILE A 239 -20.19 3.46 -2.59
CA ILE A 239 -21.25 2.61 -3.16
C ILE A 239 -22.61 2.99 -2.55
N ASP A 240 -23.40 3.71 -3.32
CA ASP A 240 -24.79 4.02 -3.00
C ASP A 240 -25.71 2.86 -3.39
N TYR A 241 -26.25 2.20 -2.36
CA TYR A 241 -27.28 1.15 -2.45
C TYR A 241 -28.60 1.59 -1.78
N SER A 242 -28.84 2.89 -1.60
CA SER A 242 -30.03 3.43 -0.93
C SER A 242 -31.35 3.03 -1.60
N ALA A 243 -31.37 2.94 -2.94
CA ALA A 243 -32.53 2.47 -3.72
C ALA A 243 -32.74 0.93 -3.69
N ALA A 244 -31.76 0.17 -3.17
CA ALA A 244 -31.85 -1.27 -2.99
C ALA A 244 -31.08 -1.75 -1.74
N PRO A 245 -31.60 -1.49 -0.51
CA PRO A 245 -30.92 -1.86 0.74
C PRO A 245 -30.62 -3.36 0.88
N ASP A 246 -31.40 -4.20 0.18
CA ASP A 246 -31.20 -5.64 0.02
C ASP A 246 -29.84 -5.99 -0.62
N LEU A 247 -29.30 -5.13 -1.49
CA LEU A 247 -27.99 -5.33 -2.14
C LEU A 247 -26.80 -4.95 -1.25
N LYS A 248 -26.99 -4.58 0.04
CA LYS A 248 -25.91 -4.23 0.99
C LYS A 248 -24.83 -5.31 1.15
N SER A 249 -25.14 -6.58 0.90
CA SER A 249 -24.15 -7.67 0.89
C SER A 249 -23.35 -7.70 -0.41
N LEU A 250 -24.03 -7.61 -1.57
CA LEU A 250 -23.38 -7.46 -2.87
C LEU A 250 -22.45 -6.23 -2.91
N ALA A 251 -22.90 -5.07 -2.40
CA ALA A 251 -22.12 -3.85 -2.33
C ALA A 251 -20.79 -4.04 -1.57
N ARG A 252 -20.79 -4.78 -0.46
CA ARG A 252 -19.56 -5.10 0.30
C ARG A 252 -18.64 -6.03 -0.48
N ASN A 253 -19.19 -7.03 -1.18
CA ASN A 253 -18.42 -7.96 -2.01
C ASN A 253 -17.79 -7.25 -3.21
N ILE A 254 -18.52 -6.33 -3.87
CA ILE A 254 -18.00 -5.44 -4.91
C ILE A 254 -16.87 -4.58 -4.34
N ASN A 255 -17.08 -3.88 -3.22
CA ASN A 255 -16.05 -3.01 -2.65
C ASN A 255 -14.75 -3.77 -2.37
N SER A 256 -14.83 -4.94 -1.73
CA SER A 256 -13.68 -5.79 -1.44
C SER A 256 -12.96 -6.27 -2.73
N THR A 257 -13.74 -6.70 -3.73
CA THR A 257 -13.23 -7.20 -5.01
C THR A 257 -12.54 -6.11 -5.82
N LEU A 258 -13.18 -4.95 -5.95
CA LEU A 258 -12.62 -3.82 -6.69
C LEU A 258 -11.43 -3.22 -5.94
N SER A 259 -11.49 -3.05 -4.62
CA SER A 259 -10.36 -2.51 -3.83
C SER A 259 -9.09 -3.35 -3.95
N SER A 260 -9.22 -4.69 -4.02
CA SER A 260 -8.09 -5.61 -4.17
C SER A 260 -7.60 -5.73 -5.62
N PHE A 261 -8.49 -5.69 -6.63
CA PHE A 261 -8.10 -5.84 -8.04
C PHE A 261 -7.69 -4.51 -8.73
N TYR A 262 -8.19 -3.37 -8.26
CA TYR A 262 -7.86 -2.04 -8.79
C TYR A 262 -6.35 -1.76 -8.89
N PRO A 263 -5.51 -1.93 -7.85
CA PRO A 263 -4.07 -1.64 -7.95
C PRO A 263 -3.34 -2.57 -8.92
N ILE A 264 -3.81 -3.81 -9.10
CA ILE A 264 -3.27 -4.76 -10.10
C ILE A 264 -3.51 -4.22 -11.51
N VAL A 265 -4.76 -3.85 -11.83
CA VAL A 265 -5.13 -3.28 -13.13
C VAL A 265 -4.44 -1.94 -13.35
N VAL A 266 -4.38 -1.06 -12.34
CA VAL A 266 -3.73 0.25 -12.43
C VAL A 266 -2.24 0.13 -12.72
N ASN A 267 -1.51 -0.77 -12.03
CA ASN A 267 -0.10 -1.01 -12.31
C ASN A 267 0.12 -1.62 -13.71
N ALA A 268 -0.75 -2.53 -14.15
CA ALA A 268 -0.62 -3.18 -15.46
C ALA A 268 -1.13 -2.35 -16.65
N LEU A 269 -1.90 -1.29 -16.39
CA LEU A 269 -2.33 -0.29 -17.37
C LEU A 269 -1.61 1.06 -17.18
N LYS A 270 -0.49 1.13 -16.42
CA LYS A 270 0.20 2.40 -16.17
C LYS A 270 0.96 2.91 -17.40
N THR A 271 0.99 4.22 -17.58
CA THR A 271 1.72 4.93 -18.65
C THR A 271 2.38 6.17 -18.03
N ALA A 272 3.31 6.81 -18.74
CA ALA A 272 3.84 8.11 -18.32
C ALA A 272 2.69 9.10 -18.04
N ASN A 273 2.82 9.88 -16.97
CA ASN A 273 1.86 10.89 -16.50
C ASN A 273 0.43 10.37 -16.20
N PHE A 274 0.22 9.06 -16.05
CA PHE A 274 -1.08 8.51 -15.68
C PHE A 274 -1.35 8.65 -14.17
N VAL A 275 -2.36 9.44 -13.81
CA VAL A 275 -2.86 9.55 -12.43
C VAL A 275 -4.18 8.75 -12.32
N PRO A 276 -4.19 7.59 -11.64
CA PRO A 276 -5.39 6.76 -11.51
C PRO A 276 -6.45 7.39 -10.60
N ARG A 277 -7.72 7.35 -11.03
CA ARG A 277 -8.89 7.91 -10.31
C ARG A 277 -9.17 7.19 -8.98
N LYS A 278 -8.56 7.61 -7.87
CA LYS A 278 -8.76 6.98 -6.54
C LYS A 278 -10.08 7.26 -5.85
N TYR A 279 -10.98 8.05 -6.45
CA TYR A 279 -12.36 8.17 -5.99
C TYR A 279 -13.31 8.04 -7.17
N PHE A 280 -14.28 7.15 -7.03
CA PHE A 280 -15.42 7.02 -7.93
C PHE A 280 -16.63 6.51 -7.16
N LYS A 281 -17.83 6.87 -7.62
CA LYS A 281 -19.09 6.36 -7.07
C LYS A 281 -19.54 5.11 -7.83
N ILE A 282 -20.17 4.19 -7.12
CA ILE A 282 -21.05 3.18 -7.71
C ILE A 282 -22.46 3.47 -7.22
N ILE A 283 -23.45 3.49 -8.11
CA ILE A 283 -24.85 3.73 -7.76
C ILE A 283 -25.69 2.55 -8.26
N PHE A 284 -26.47 1.95 -7.37
CA PHE A 284 -27.53 1.01 -7.74
C PHE A 284 -28.80 1.79 -8.07
N ASP A 285 -29.11 1.96 -9.35
CA ASP A 285 -30.29 2.71 -9.78
C ASP A 285 -31.51 1.76 -9.93
N GLY A 286 -32.59 2.12 -9.23
CA GLY A 286 -33.89 1.44 -9.30
C GLY A 286 -34.62 1.61 -10.63
N LYS A 287 -34.22 2.59 -11.46
CA LYS A 287 -34.84 2.93 -12.75
C LYS A 287 -34.05 2.44 -13.96
N TYR A 288 -32.80 2.03 -13.78
CA TYR A 288 -31.97 1.50 -14.86
C TYR A 288 -32.22 -0.01 -15.04
N ASP A 289 -32.56 -0.40 -16.26
CA ASP A 289 -32.95 -1.75 -16.67
C ASP A 289 -31.77 -2.60 -17.18
N GLY A 290 -30.70 -1.95 -17.67
CA GLY A 290 -29.48 -2.61 -18.11
C GLY A 290 -28.58 -3.10 -16.97
N VAL A 291 -27.55 -3.87 -17.35
CA VAL A 291 -26.56 -4.43 -16.40
C VAL A 291 -25.81 -3.32 -15.67
N VAL A 292 -24.93 -2.62 -16.39
CA VAL A 292 -24.07 -1.59 -15.83
C VAL A 292 -23.60 -0.62 -16.93
N HIS A 293 -23.47 0.67 -16.60
CA HIS A 293 -22.85 1.67 -17.46
C HIS A 293 -21.98 2.66 -16.67
N TRP A 294 -21.34 3.61 -17.37
CA TRP A 294 -20.52 4.67 -16.77
C TRP A 294 -21.01 6.04 -17.20
N ASN A 295 -21.00 6.97 -16.25
CA ASN A 295 -21.38 8.37 -16.43
C ASN A 295 -20.35 9.27 -15.71
N GLY A 296 -19.28 9.64 -16.42
CA GLY A 296 -18.25 10.60 -15.98
C GLY A 296 -17.36 10.14 -14.80
N ASN A 297 -17.92 10.11 -13.59
CA ASN A 297 -17.26 9.65 -12.35
C ASN A 297 -18.10 8.59 -11.59
N GLN A 298 -19.18 8.11 -12.21
CA GLN A 298 -20.12 7.16 -11.62
C GLN A 298 -20.17 5.88 -12.46
N ILE A 299 -20.15 4.72 -11.80
CA ILE A 299 -20.57 3.45 -12.37
C ILE A 299 -22.01 3.23 -11.91
N VAL A 300 -22.94 2.98 -12.83
CA VAL A 300 -24.37 2.85 -12.52
C VAL A 300 -24.81 1.43 -12.86
N GLY A 301 -25.22 0.67 -11.85
CA GLY A 301 -25.71 -0.70 -11.97
C GLY A 301 -27.22 -0.80 -11.85
N GLY A 302 -27.88 -1.58 -12.70
CA GLY A 302 -29.33 -1.74 -12.67
C GLY A 302 -29.78 -2.64 -11.52
N VAL A 303 -30.60 -2.11 -10.61
CA VAL A 303 -31.16 -2.90 -9.50
C VAL A 303 -31.94 -4.14 -9.96
N PRO A 304 -32.75 -4.12 -11.04
CA PRO A 304 -33.44 -5.33 -11.52
C PRO A 304 -32.46 -6.45 -11.91
N TYR A 305 -31.33 -6.10 -12.53
CA TYR A 305 -30.29 -7.07 -12.90
C TYR A 305 -29.57 -7.62 -11.67
N TYR A 306 -29.02 -6.75 -10.82
CA TYR A 306 -28.21 -7.18 -9.69
C TYR A 306 -29.01 -7.85 -8.56
N ARG A 307 -30.34 -7.70 -8.50
CA ARG A 307 -31.19 -8.54 -7.63
C ARG A 307 -31.20 -10.02 -8.03
N THR A 308 -31.01 -10.30 -9.33
CA THR A 308 -31.05 -11.66 -9.90
C THR A 308 -29.67 -12.24 -10.21
N HIS A 309 -28.63 -11.40 -10.32
CA HIS A 309 -27.26 -11.77 -10.71
C HIS A 309 -26.22 -11.22 -9.72
N GLN A 310 -26.30 -11.60 -8.44
CA GLN A 310 -25.37 -11.15 -7.39
C GLN A 310 -23.96 -11.77 -7.49
N ASP A 311 -23.79 -12.74 -8.37
CA ASP A 311 -22.54 -13.41 -8.71
C ASP A 311 -21.73 -12.66 -9.80
N ASP A 312 -22.37 -11.89 -10.68
CA ASP A 312 -21.70 -11.08 -11.71
C ASP A 312 -21.07 -9.78 -11.14
N ILE A 313 -20.15 -9.94 -10.18
CA ILE A 313 -19.23 -8.88 -9.78
C ILE A 313 -18.26 -8.54 -10.94
N GLY A 314 -18.11 -9.44 -11.92
CA GLY A 314 -17.26 -9.25 -13.09
C GLY A 314 -17.67 -8.10 -14.00
N SER A 315 -18.96 -7.74 -14.11
CA SER A 315 -19.38 -6.54 -14.84
C SER A 315 -18.96 -5.25 -14.13
N MET A 316 -18.96 -5.23 -12.79
CA MET A 316 -18.39 -4.12 -12.02
C MET A 316 -16.86 -4.05 -12.18
N VAL A 317 -16.16 -5.19 -12.22
CA VAL A 317 -14.72 -5.26 -12.53
C VAL A 317 -14.44 -4.73 -13.94
N TYR A 318 -15.22 -5.13 -14.94
CA TYR A 318 -15.13 -4.60 -16.31
C TYR A 318 -15.26 -3.07 -16.31
N MET A 319 -16.29 -2.51 -15.67
CA MET A 319 -16.50 -1.06 -15.64
C MET A 319 -15.41 -0.30 -14.88
N MET A 320 -14.86 -0.88 -13.81
CA MET A 320 -13.69 -0.35 -13.13
C MET A 320 -12.47 -0.30 -14.06
N ILE A 321 -12.23 -1.35 -14.85
CA ILE A 321 -11.12 -1.35 -15.84
C ILE A 321 -11.37 -0.29 -16.91
N ARG A 322 -12.60 -0.14 -17.43
CA ARG A 322 -12.97 0.92 -18.39
C ARG A 322 -12.76 2.33 -17.83
N LEU A 323 -12.93 2.52 -16.52
CA LEU A 323 -12.65 3.78 -15.80
C LEU A 323 -11.14 4.02 -15.56
N ILE A 324 -10.33 2.96 -15.42
CA ILE A 324 -8.86 3.02 -15.33
C ILE A 324 -8.19 3.28 -16.70
N GLN A 325 -8.82 2.83 -17.79
CA GLN A 325 -8.33 3.09 -19.15
C GLN A 325 -8.21 4.60 -19.41
N ASP A 326 -9.32 5.34 -19.27
CA ASP A 326 -9.41 6.78 -19.55
C ASP A 326 -8.87 7.15 -20.95
N TYR A 327 -9.11 6.27 -21.93
CA TYR A 327 -8.51 6.36 -23.26
C TYR A 327 -9.15 7.45 -24.11
N LYS A 328 -8.31 8.35 -24.65
CA LYS A 328 -8.70 9.44 -25.55
C LYS A 328 -9.03 8.95 -26.95
N ASN A 329 -8.40 7.86 -27.40
CA ASN A 329 -8.75 7.19 -28.66
C ASN A 329 -8.56 5.66 -28.58
N GLY A 330 -8.75 4.99 -29.72
CA GLY A 330 -8.69 3.53 -29.86
C GLY A 330 -10.04 2.93 -30.23
N PRO A 331 -10.09 1.92 -31.11
CA PRO A 331 -11.35 1.37 -31.62
C PRO A 331 -12.09 0.60 -30.54
N ARG A 332 -13.43 0.65 -30.57
CA ARG A 332 -14.32 0.06 -29.55
C ARG A 332 -14.00 -1.41 -29.25
N TRP A 333 -13.69 -2.21 -30.27
CA TRP A 333 -13.34 -3.63 -30.08
C TRP A 333 -12.10 -3.80 -29.19
N LEU A 334 -11.09 -2.95 -29.35
CA LEU A 334 -9.82 -3.04 -28.61
C LEU A 334 -9.99 -2.49 -27.20
N THR A 335 -10.63 -1.33 -27.03
CA THR A 335 -10.77 -0.72 -25.70
C THR A 335 -11.68 -1.56 -24.80
N GLN A 336 -12.77 -2.10 -25.35
CA GLN A 336 -13.61 -3.06 -24.64
C GLN A 336 -12.93 -4.43 -24.48
N GLY A 337 -12.15 -4.88 -25.48
CA GLY A 337 -11.37 -6.11 -25.44
C GLY A 337 -10.26 -6.15 -24.40
N ILE A 338 -9.56 -5.03 -24.16
CA ILE A 338 -8.56 -4.92 -23.08
C ILE A 338 -9.24 -5.07 -21.71
N ALA A 339 -10.45 -4.53 -21.53
CA ALA A 339 -11.18 -4.67 -20.27
C ALA A 339 -11.71 -6.10 -20.07
N ASP A 340 -12.26 -6.73 -21.10
CA ASP A 340 -12.65 -8.15 -21.04
C ASP A 340 -11.43 -9.08 -20.90
N TYR A 341 -10.27 -8.73 -21.45
CA TYR A 341 -9.03 -9.47 -21.25
C TYR A 341 -8.60 -9.47 -19.77
N TRP A 342 -8.59 -8.31 -19.12
CA TRP A 342 -8.31 -8.20 -17.68
C TRP A 342 -9.39 -8.87 -16.82
N ARG A 343 -10.68 -8.77 -17.20
CA ARG A 343 -11.78 -9.50 -16.56
C ARG A 343 -11.56 -11.01 -16.65
N PHE A 344 -11.59 -11.59 -17.86
CA PHE A 344 -11.63 -13.03 -18.06
C PHE A 344 -10.32 -13.76 -17.78
N TYR A 345 -9.16 -13.12 -17.99
CA TYR A 345 -7.85 -13.78 -17.90
C TYR A 345 -6.99 -13.38 -16.70
N HIS A 346 -7.42 -12.41 -15.88
CA HIS A 346 -6.70 -12.02 -14.66
C HIS A 346 -7.59 -11.92 -13.41
N TYR A 347 -8.91 -11.71 -13.55
CA TYR A 347 -9.86 -11.72 -12.42
C TYR A 347 -10.65 -13.03 -12.34
N GLU A 348 -11.31 -13.44 -13.43
CA GLU A 348 -12.20 -14.62 -13.51
C GLU A 348 -11.49 -15.92 -13.88
N ASP A 349 -10.16 -15.90 -14.08
CA ASP A 349 -9.36 -16.99 -14.65
C ASP A 349 -9.62 -18.38 -14.06
N SER A 350 -9.77 -18.45 -12.73
CA SER A 350 -10.06 -19.65 -11.94
C SER A 350 -11.50 -19.72 -11.41
N ARG A 351 -12.38 -18.78 -11.80
CA ARG A 351 -13.72 -18.59 -11.22
C ARG A 351 -14.86 -18.99 -12.15
N ILE A 352 -14.74 -18.67 -13.44
CA ILE A 352 -15.83 -18.79 -14.44
C ILE A 352 -15.26 -19.41 -15.72
N PRO A 353 -16.04 -20.24 -16.47
CA PRO A 353 -15.63 -20.72 -17.78
C PRO A 353 -15.20 -19.58 -18.72
N LYS A 354 -14.10 -19.81 -19.44
CA LYS A 354 -13.52 -18.82 -20.36
C LYS A 354 -14.49 -18.46 -21.51
N PRO A 355 -14.34 -17.27 -22.12
CA PRO A 355 -14.98 -16.95 -23.39
C PRO A 355 -14.76 -18.08 -24.40
N SER A 356 -15.84 -18.48 -25.08
CA SER A 356 -15.77 -19.54 -26.09
C SER A 356 -14.81 -19.15 -27.21
N ILE A 357 -14.13 -20.16 -27.77
CA ILE A 357 -13.26 -19.97 -28.93
C ILE A 357 -14.08 -19.31 -30.05
N PRO A 358 -13.61 -18.19 -30.64
CA PRO A 358 -14.34 -17.52 -31.71
C PRO A 358 -14.70 -18.47 -32.86
N GLY A 359 -15.93 -18.36 -33.37
CA GLY A 359 -16.41 -19.21 -34.45
C GLY A 359 -15.66 -18.95 -35.76
N ARG A 360 -15.65 -19.92 -36.67
CA ARG A 360 -14.88 -19.86 -37.94
C ARG A 360 -15.11 -18.60 -38.80
N HIS A 361 -16.28 -17.97 -38.67
CA HIS A 361 -16.67 -16.77 -39.44
C HIS A 361 -16.56 -15.46 -38.64
N SER A 362 -16.11 -15.52 -37.38
CA SER A 362 -15.96 -14.37 -36.49
C SER A 362 -14.73 -13.53 -36.83
N LYS A 363 -14.74 -12.28 -36.37
CA LYS A 363 -13.65 -11.30 -36.41
C LYS A 363 -13.37 -10.78 -35.00
N TYR A 364 -12.16 -10.25 -34.79
CA TYR A 364 -11.80 -9.52 -33.56
C TYR A 364 -12.68 -8.29 -33.30
N THR A 365 -13.38 -7.78 -34.32
CA THR A 365 -14.31 -6.65 -34.25
C THR A 365 -15.67 -6.99 -33.65
N ASP A 366 -16.06 -8.26 -33.63
CA ASP A 366 -17.48 -8.65 -33.44
C ASP A 366 -17.93 -8.57 -31.98
N GLY A 367 -16.99 -8.45 -31.04
CA GLY A 367 -17.27 -8.24 -29.62
C GLY A 367 -16.01 -8.20 -28.77
N SER A 368 -16.14 -7.66 -27.56
CA SER A 368 -15.05 -7.56 -26.59
C SER A 368 -14.51 -8.91 -26.15
N GLN A 369 -15.34 -9.96 -26.10
CA GLN A 369 -14.90 -11.35 -25.86
C GLN A 369 -13.95 -11.87 -26.94
N ALA A 370 -14.27 -11.64 -28.23
CA ALA A 370 -13.42 -12.04 -29.35
C ALA A 370 -12.07 -11.29 -29.34
N ALA A 371 -12.11 -9.99 -29.04
CA ALA A 371 -10.92 -9.17 -28.85
C ALA A 371 -10.07 -9.62 -27.65
N ALA A 372 -10.70 -9.94 -26.51
CA ALA A 372 -10.01 -10.42 -25.31
C ALA A 372 -9.31 -11.77 -25.54
N TYR A 373 -9.95 -12.68 -26.26
CA TYR A 373 -9.37 -13.96 -26.67
C TYR A 373 -8.11 -13.75 -27.53
N LEU A 374 -8.16 -12.83 -28.50
CA LEU A 374 -6.99 -12.47 -29.30
C LEU A 374 -5.86 -11.87 -28.46
N LEU A 375 -6.17 -10.95 -27.53
CA LEU A 375 -5.15 -10.35 -26.66
C LEU A 375 -4.46 -11.41 -25.77
N HIS A 376 -5.21 -12.38 -25.25
CA HIS A 376 -4.64 -13.51 -24.49
C HIS A 376 -3.80 -14.46 -25.36
N TYR A 377 -4.21 -14.73 -26.60
CA TYR A 377 -3.38 -15.48 -27.56
C TYR A 377 -2.05 -14.76 -27.82
N LEU A 378 -2.09 -13.44 -28.04
CA LEU A 378 -0.90 -12.64 -28.28
C LEU A 378 0.02 -12.59 -27.05
N GLU A 379 -0.52 -12.45 -25.84
CA GLU A 379 0.28 -12.59 -24.60
C GLU A 379 0.96 -13.95 -24.52
N ARG A 380 0.22 -15.04 -24.70
CA ARG A 380 0.77 -16.41 -24.63
C ARG A 380 1.87 -16.69 -25.65
N LYS A 381 1.87 -15.98 -26.79
CA LYS A 381 2.79 -16.23 -27.91
C LYS A 381 3.95 -15.25 -28.01
N TYR A 382 3.75 -14.01 -27.59
CA TYR A 382 4.70 -12.90 -27.76
C TYR A 382 5.07 -12.20 -26.44
N GLY A 383 4.47 -12.60 -25.32
CA GLY A 383 4.59 -11.94 -24.02
C GLY A 383 3.74 -10.67 -23.92
N LYS A 384 3.46 -10.21 -22.70
CA LYS A 384 2.50 -9.11 -22.45
C LYS A 384 2.94 -7.70 -22.83
N LYS A 385 4.23 -7.45 -23.10
CA LYS A 385 4.81 -6.09 -23.30
C LYS A 385 4.20 -5.27 -24.45
N PHE A 386 3.48 -5.90 -25.38
CA PHE A 386 2.76 -5.17 -26.43
C PHE A 386 1.57 -4.36 -25.86
N LEU A 387 0.97 -4.80 -24.76
CA LEU A 387 -0.14 -4.11 -24.09
C LEU A 387 0.31 -2.73 -23.60
N ASP A 388 1.50 -2.62 -23.01
CA ASP A 388 2.09 -1.36 -22.53
C ASP A 388 2.02 -0.26 -23.61
N LYS A 389 2.32 -0.63 -24.87
CA LYS A 389 2.30 0.27 -26.03
C LYS A 389 0.92 0.52 -26.62
N LEU A 390 0.01 -0.46 -26.59
CA LEU A 390 -1.39 -0.23 -26.93
C LEU A 390 -2.06 0.72 -25.93
N ASN A 391 -1.83 0.50 -24.63
CA ASN A 391 -2.35 1.33 -23.53
C ASN A 391 -1.81 2.77 -23.62
N GLN A 392 -0.51 2.93 -23.89
CA GLN A 392 0.11 4.24 -24.13
C GLN A 392 -0.56 4.95 -25.30
N ALA A 393 -0.65 4.31 -26.47
CA ALA A 393 -1.22 4.93 -27.66
C ALA A 393 -2.69 5.34 -27.47
N CYS A 394 -3.53 4.48 -26.89
CA CYS A 394 -4.94 4.77 -26.63
C CYS A 394 -5.15 5.89 -25.59
N ARG A 395 -4.32 5.96 -24.54
CA ARG A 395 -4.44 7.01 -23.50
C ARG A 395 -3.88 8.36 -23.96
N GLU A 396 -2.82 8.37 -24.75
CA GLU A 396 -2.27 9.62 -25.29
C GLU A 396 -3.17 10.25 -26.37
N GLY A 397 -3.94 9.43 -27.11
CA GLY A 397 -4.73 9.84 -28.28
C GLY A 397 -4.06 9.49 -29.61
N ASN A 398 -3.04 8.63 -29.58
CA ASN A 398 -2.10 8.32 -30.66
C ASN A 398 -2.33 6.94 -31.31
N TYR A 399 -3.38 6.19 -30.93
CA TYR A 399 -3.66 4.89 -31.55
C TYR A 399 -3.90 5.00 -33.06
N SER A 400 -3.28 4.10 -33.83
CA SER A 400 -3.59 3.78 -35.22
C SER A 400 -3.26 2.30 -35.50
N ASP A 401 -3.88 1.69 -36.51
CA ASP A 401 -3.67 0.26 -36.82
C ASP A 401 -2.24 -0.05 -37.33
N GLU A 402 -1.44 0.96 -37.66
CA GLU A 402 0.01 0.80 -37.91
C GLU A 402 0.78 0.26 -36.69
N ILE A 403 0.21 0.35 -35.48
CA ILE A 403 0.85 -0.14 -34.27
C ILE A 403 1.05 -1.67 -34.30
N TRP A 404 0.18 -2.42 -35.00
CA TRP A 404 0.27 -3.88 -35.07
C TRP A 404 1.50 -4.36 -35.87
N PRO A 405 1.77 -3.89 -37.11
CA PRO A 405 3.03 -4.16 -37.80
C PRO A 405 4.27 -3.76 -37.00
N LYS A 406 4.22 -2.64 -36.27
CA LYS A 406 5.34 -2.12 -35.47
C LYS A 406 5.63 -2.99 -34.23
N LEU A 407 4.61 -3.60 -33.63
CA LEU A 407 4.73 -4.49 -32.47
C LEU A 407 5.01 -5.96 -32.84
N PHE A 408 4.52 -6.43 -33.99
CA PHE A 408 4.51 -7.85 -34.35
C PHE A 408 5.24 -8.17 -35.66
N GLY A 409 6.30 -7.42 -35.99
CA GLY A 409 7.23 -7.75 -37.08
C GLY A 409 6.56 -7.74 -38.47
N GLY A 410 5.84 -6.66 -38.79
CA GLY A 410 5.14 -6.48 -40.06
C GLY A 410 3.72 -7.04 -40.11
N LYS A 411 3.30 -7.86 -39.13
CA LYS A 411 1.96 -8.46 -39.12
C LYS A 411 0.86 -7.42 -38.82
N THR A 412 -0.13 -7.32 -39.70
CA THR A 412 -1.36 -6.55 -39.43
C THR A 412 -2.25 -7.28 -38.42
N ILE A 413 -3.19 -6.58 -37.79
CA ILE A 413 -4.21 -7.18 -36.91
C ILE A 413 -5.00 -8.32 -37.60
N ASN A 414 -5.25 -8.22 -38.90
CA ASN A 414 -5.89 -9.28 -39.69
C ASN A 414 -4.99 -10.52 -39.82
N ASN A 415 -3.67 -10.36 -39.94
CA ASN A 415 -2.75 -11.50 -39.94
C ASN A 415 -2.73 -12.19 -38.56
N LEU A 416 -2.69 -11.41 -37.48
CA LEU A 416 -2.69 -11.93 -36.10
C LEU A 416 -3.97 -12.69 -35.76
N TRP A 417 -5.13 -12.19 -36.18
CA TRP A 417 -6.41 -12.89 -36.06
C TRP A 417 -6.42 -14.22 -36.82
N ASN A 418 -6.03 -14.21 -38.09
CA ASN A 418 -5.99 -15.42 -38.91
C ASN A 418 -4.99 -16.47 -38.37
N GLU A 419 -3.89 -16.02 -37.78
CA GLU A 419 -2.88 -16.86 -37.13
C GLU A 419 -3.39 -17.53 -35.85
N MET A 420 -4.16 -16.79 -35.02
CA MET A 420 -4.89 -17.32 -33.87
C MET A 420 -5.95 -18.35 -34.30
N MET A 421 -6.82 -17.98 -35.24
CA MET A 421 -7.90 -18.85 -35.74
C MET A 421 -7.35 -20.15 -36.34
N LYS A 422 -6.19 -20.09 -37.02
CA LYS A 422 -5.50 -21.30 -37.49
C LYS A 422 -5.02 -22.17 -36.33
N TYR A 423 -4.33 -21.59 -35.34
CA TYR A 423 -3.77 -22.33 -34.19
C TYR A 423 -4.85 -23.11 -33.42
N GLU A 424 -6.00 -22.49 -33.15
CA GLU A 424 -7.12 -23.18 -32.48
C GLU A 424 -7.71 -24.30 -33.35
N SER A 425 -7.78 -24.10 -34.69
CA SER A 425 -8.23 -25.16 -35.61
C SER A 425 -7.26 -26.35 -35.68
N ASP A 426 -5.95 -26.10 -35.66
CA ASP A 426 -4.91 -27.14 -35.67
C ASP A 426 -4.93 -27.95 -34.35
N ILE A 427 -5.16 -27.30 -33.20
CA ILE A 427 -5.37 -27.98 -31.89
C ILE A 427 -6.62 -28.86 -31.92
N HIS A 428 -7.75 -28.34 -32.41
CA HIS A 428 -9.00 -29.09 -32.47
C HIS A 428 -8.88 -30.33 -33.38
N ILE A 429 -8.23 -30.19 -34.54
CA ILE A 429 -7.92 -31.30 -35.44
C ILE A 429 -6.96 -32.31 -34.77
N GLY A 430 -5.95 -31.83 -34.04
CA GLY A 430 -5.02 -32.67 -33.29
C GLY A 430 -5.74 -33.55 -32.25
N ASN A 431 -6.56 -32.95 -31.40
CA ASN A 431 -7.33 -33.67 -30.38
C ASN A 431 -8.29 -34.69 -31.01
N ASN A 432 -8.98 -34.32 -32.09
CA ASN A 432 -9.85 -35.25 -32.82
C ASN A 432 -9.08 -36.41 -33.48
N ARG A 433 -7.83 -36.21 -33.93
CA ARG A 433 -6.97 -37.31 -34.41
C ARG A 433 -6.54 -38.25 -33.28
N PHE A 434 -6.34 -37.75 -32.06
CA PHE A 434 -6.04 -38.60 -30.90
C PHE A 434 -7.25 -39.43 -30.43
N THR A 435 -8.46 -38.87 -30.43
CA THR A 435 -9.68 -39.65 -30.14
C THR A 435 -9.93 -40.68 -31.23
N TYR A 436 -9.82 -40.32 -32.51
CA TYR A 436 -9.98 -41.26 -33.63
C TYR A 436 -8.96 -42.41 -33.58
N ARG A 437 -7.68 -42.14 -33.26
CA ARG A 437 -6.67 -43.20 -33.03
C ARG A 437 -7.03 -44.12 -31.86
N ARG A 438 -7.56 -43.60 -30.75
CA ARG A 438 -8.05 -44.42 -29.62
C ARG A 438 -9.26 -45.29 -30.00
N HIS A 439 -10.14 -44.80 -30.87
CA HIS A 439 -11.24 -45.62 -31.40
C HIS A 439 -10.73 -46.72 -32.34
N ILE A 440 -9.77 -46.42 -33.23
CA ILE A 440 -9.17 -47.42 -34.12
C ILE A 440 -8.46 -48.53 -33.33
N THR A 441 -7.62 -48.21 -32.32
CA THR A 441 -6.97 -49.25 -31.51
C THR A 441 -7.97 -50.11 -30.72
N ARG A 442 -9.02 -49.52 -30.15
CA ARG A 442 -10.11 -50.27 -29.51
C ARG A 442 -10.93 -51.11 -30.48
N HIS A 443 -11.03 -50.73 -31.75
CA HIS A 443 -11.71 -51.54 -32.76
C HIS A 443 -10.83 -52.70 -33.24
N GLN A 444 -9.55 -52.46 -33.52
CA GLN A 444 -8.60 -53.49 -33.93
C GLN A 444 -8.40 -54.56 -32.85
N GLN A 445 -8.34 -54.18 -31.56
CA GLN A 445 -8.34 -55.13 -30.44
C GLN A 445 -9.64 -55.92 -30.28
N ARG A 446 -10.76 -55.51 -30.91
CA ARG A 446 -12.03 -56.24 -30.91
C ARG A 446 -12.26 -57.10 -32.15
N THR A 447 -11.45 -56.94 -33.21
CA THR A 447 -11.56 -57.74 -34.44
C THR A 447 -10.54 -58.88 -34.52
N SER A 448 -9.65 -59.03 -33.54
CA SER A 448 -8.60 -60.06 -33.51
C SER A 448 -8.91 -61.29 -32.64
N PHE A 449 -10.17 -61.47 -32.21
CA PHE A 449 -10.61 -62.62 -31.39
C PHE A 449 -11.76 -63.40 -32.07
N LYS A 450 -11.40 -64.01 -33.20
CA LYS A 450 -12.02 -65.20 -33.81
C LYS A 450 -10.89 -65.91 -34.58
N ILE A 451 -10.78 -67.23 -34.62
CA ILE A 451 -11.38 -68.36 -33.90
C ILE A 451 -10.26 -69.43 -33.88
N ASP A 452 -10.23 -70.33 -32.89
CA ASP A 452 -10.03 -71.76 -33.18
C ASP A 452 -10.47 -72.61 -31.98
N TYR A 453 -11.13 -73.72 -32.31
CA TYR A 453 -11.58 -74.77 -31.39
C TYR A 453 -10.83 -76.05 -31.75
N PHE A 454 -10.16 -76.67 -30.78
CA PHE A 454 -10.03 -78.13 -30.64
C PHE A 454 -9.66 -78.47 -29.19
#